data_AF-A0AAV0RRV8-F1
#
_entry.id   AF-A0AAV0RRV8-F1
#
_cell.length_a   1.000
_cell.length_b   1.000
_cell.length_c   1.000
_cell.angle_alpha   90.00
_cell.angle_beta   90.00
_cell.angle_gamma   90.00
#
_symmetry.space_group_name_H-M   'P 1'
#
loop_
_entity.id
_entity.type
_entity.pdbx_description
1 polymer ?
#
loop_
_entity_poly.entity_id
_entity_poly.type
_entity_poly.pdbx_seq_one_letter_code
_entity_poly.pdbx_strand_id
1 'polypeptide(L)'
;MESARCWFGRLRSKDKARPSKKKEASSNGKEGTRAPSSEELPSNVTKQRVAAAKQYIENHYKKQMKDLQERRERRDMLEKKLADAEVTEEEQSNLIKYLEKKETEFMRILRHKMGADDFEPLTMIGKGAFGEVRICKEKSTGHVYAMKKLKKSEMLRRGQVEHVKAERNLLAEVDSNCIVKLYCSFQDEEYLYLIMEYLPGGDMMTLLMRKDTLTEDEARFYVGETVLAIESIHKHNYVHRDIKPDNLLLDKHGHMKLSDFGLCKPLDCTNLQEKDFTASNKLSGVLQSDGRPAVPRRTQQEQLQHWQRNRRMLAYSTVGTPDYIAPEVLLKKGYGMECDWWSLGAIMYEMLVGYPPFYSDEPMSTCRKIVNWKTHLKFPEEARLSPEAKDLICRLLCNVELRLGTKGAHEIKAHPWFEGVEWEKLYQMKAAFIPEVNDELDTQNFEKFDEDDSQMHTPNKSGPWRKMLSSKDINFVGYTYKNFEIVNDHQLPGIGNILSCSCIDIA
;
A
#
# COMPACT_ATOMS: atom_id res chain seq x y z
N MET A 1 16.20 -28.98 -31.87
CA MET A 1 17.33 -28.02 -31.91
C MET A 1 17.95 -27.93 -33.30
N GLU A 2 17.15 -27.73 -34.37
CA GLU A 2 17.70 -27.53 -35.74
C GLU A 2 17.05 -26.38 -36.53
N SER A 3 15.89 -25.85 -36.11
CA SER A 3 15.24 -24.72 -36.80
C SER A 3 15.86 -23.33 -36.53
N ALA A 4 16.82 -23.21 -35.60
CA ALA A 4 17.42 -21.92 -35.24
C ALA A 4 18.62 -21.51 -36.11
N ARG A 5 19.15 -22.38 -36.99
CA ARG A 5 20.32 -22.07 -37.83
C ARG A 5 19.98 -21.47 -39.20
N CYS A 6 18.73 -21.50 -39.63
CA CYS A 6 18.34 -21.09 -41.00
C CYS A 6 18.19 -19.56 -41.18
N TRP A 7 17.97 -18.80 -40.09
CA TRP A 7 17.75 -17.35 -40.19
C TRP A 7 19.03 -16.51 -40.34
N PHE A 8 20.19 -17.00 -39.89
CA PHE A 8 21.45 -16.24 -39.93
C PHE A 8 22.20 -16.31 -41.28
N GLY A 9 21.81 -17.19 -42.20
CA GLY A 9 22.50 -17.39 -43.49
C GLY A 9 22.07 -16.43 -44.61
N ARG A 10 20.96 -15.70 -44.47
CA ARG A 10 20.37 -14.89 -45.55
C ARG A 10 20.84 -13.43 -45.64
N LEU A 11 21.76 -12.99 -44.77
CA LEU A 11 22.24 -11.59 -44.73
C LEU A 11 23.64 -11.35 -45.30
N ARG A 12 24.23 -12.34 -45.98
CA ARG A 12 25.51 -12.16 -46.70
C ARG A 12 25.41 -12.67 -48.12
N SER A 13 25.18 -11.74 -49.06
CA SER A 13 25.72 -11.69 -50.43
C SER A 13 24.72 -11.06 -51.41
N LYS A 14 24.95 -9.79 -51.75
CA LYS A 14 24.79 -9.26 -53.12
C LYS A 14 25.21 -7.79 -53.17
N ASP A 15 26.52 -7.58 -53.27
CA ASP A 15 27.06 -6.40 -53.95
C ASP A 15 27.11 -6.71 -55.46
N LYS A 16 26.35 -5.97 -56.27
CA LYS A 16 26.59 -5.83 -57.71
C LYS A 16 26.34 -4.38 -58.14
N ALA A 17 27.42 -3.77 -58.64
CA ALA A 17 27.56 -2.48 -59.36
C ALA A 17 26.56 -2.33 -60.55
N ARG A 18 26.21 -1.18 -61.16
CA ARG A 18 26.75 0.18 -61.46
C ARG A 18 25.60 0.95 -62.22
N PRO A 19 25.69 2.20 -62.76
CA PRO A 19 26.61 3.33 -62.56
C PRO A 19 25.92 4.70 -62.32
N SER A 20 26.66 5.67 -61.77
CA SER A 20 26.31 7.10 -61.75
C SER A 20 27.19 7.90 -62.72
N LYS A 21 26.59 8.87 -63.44
CA LYS A 21 27.26 9.79 -64.38
C LYS A 21 28.03 10.88 -63.61
N LYS A 22 29.25 11.19 -64.07
CA LYS A 22 30.15 12.27 -63.61
C LYS A 22 29.82 13.63 -64.24
N LYS A 23 30.06 14.71 -63.48
CA LYS A 23 30.82 15.96 -63.76
C LYS A 23 30.47 16.94 -62.60
N GLU A 24 31.35 17.71 -61.98
CA GLU A 24 32.69 18.22 -62.29
C GLU A 24 33.38 18.69 -60.98
N ALA A 25 34.68 18.98 -61.04
CA ALA A 25 35.61 19.07 -59.92
C ALA A 25 36.12 20.50 -59.62
N SER A 26 36.58 20.72 -58.37
CA SER A 26 37.70 21.62 -58.00
C SER A 26 38.13 21.32 -56.54
N SER A 27 39.12 20.44 -56.34
CA SER A 27 40.51 20.70 -55.90
C SER A 27 40.74 21.65 -54.70
N ASN A 28 41.07 21.10 -53.53
CA ASN A 28 42.47 21.05 -53.03
C ASN A 28 42.55 20.32 -51.67
N GLY A 29 43.58 19.48 -51.53
CA GLY A 29 43.70 18.47 -50.48
C GLY A 29 44.43 18.89 -49.19
N LYS A 30 44.30 18.03 -48.17
CA LYS A 30 45.40 17.27 -47.54
C LYS A 30 44.84 16.32 -46.49
N GLU A 31 45.32 15.08 -46.55
CA GLU A 31 44.98 13.96 -45.67
C GLU A 31 45.33 14.24 -44.20
N GLY A 32 44.38 13.94 -43.32
CA GLY A 32 44.59 13.68 -41.90
C GLY A 32 43.81 12.43 -41.53
N THR A 33 44.53 11.33 -41.31
CA THR A 33 44.05 10.00 -40.97
C THR A 33 43.08 10.03 -39.77
N ARG A 34 41.80 9.69 -39.97
CA ARG A 34 40.86 9.41 -38.88
C ARG A 34 40.50 7.93 -38.88
N ALA A 35 40.92 7.24 -37.83
CA ALA A 35 40.50 5.89 -37.46
C ALA A 35 38.95 5.81 -37.37
N PRO A 36 38.32 4.64 -37.60
CA PRO A 36 36.88 4.50 -37.47
C PRO A 36 36.49 4.80 -36.02
N SER A 37 35.64 5.80 -35.86
CA SER A 37 35.09 6.24 -34.59
C SER A 37 34.39 5.09 -33.87
N SER A 38 34.82 4.89 -32.61
CA SER A 38 34.13 4.25 -31.49
C SER A 38 32.67 3.89 -31.74
N GLU A 39 32.33 2.62 -31.52
CA GLU A 39 30.95 2.20 -31.24
C GLU A 39 30.32 3.20 -30.25
N GLU A 40 29.30 3.94 -30.70
CA GLU A 40 28.56 4.85 -29.83
C GLU A 40 27.99 4.04 -28.67
N LEU A 41 28.53 4.27 -27.47
CA LEU A 41 28.06 3.63 -26.25
C LEU A 41 26.54 3.86 -26.14
N PRO A 42 25.73 2.80 -25.96
CA PRO A 42 24.28 2.95 -25.92
C PRO A 42 23.89 3.90 -24.79
N SER A 43 22.94 4.79 -25.09
CA SER A 43 22.45 5.78 -24.12
C SER A 43 22.03 5.11 -22.81
N ASN A 44 22.14 5.82 -21.68
CA ASN A 44 21.71 5.29 -20.39
C ASN A 44 20.23 4.84 -20.39
N VAL A 45 19.38 5.51 -21.17
CA VAL A 45 17.97 5.12 -21.41
C VAL A 45 17.88 3.77 -22.13
N THR A 46 18.73 3.55 -23.15
CA THR A 46 18.81 2.27 -23.86
C THR A 46 19.30 1.16 -22.93
N LYS A 47 20.31 1.41 -22.09
CA LYS A 47 20.80 0.44 -21.11
C LYS A 47 19.73 0.04 -20.09
N GLN A 48 18.98 1.01 -19.56
CA GLN A 48 17.85 0.75 -18.66
C GLN A 48 16.73 -0.06 -19.34
N ARG A 49 16.40 0.25 -20.60
CA ARG A 49 15.42 -0.51 -21.39
C ARG A 49 15.85 -1.95 -21.61
N VAL A 50 17.12 -2.18 -21.92
CA VAL A 50 17.68 -3.53 -22.09
C VAL A 50 17.62 -4.30 -20.77
N ALA A 51 17.97 -3.66 -19.63
CA ALA A 51 17.87 -4.28 -18.31
C ALA A 51 16.42 -4.67 -17.96
N ALA A 52 15.46 -3.75 -18.17
CA ALA A 52 14.04 -4.02 -17.94
C ALA A 52 13.50 -5.12 -18.86
N ALA A 53 13.88 -5.13 -20.14
CA ALA A 53 13.49 -6.16 -21.09
C ALA A 53 14.07 -7.53 -20.71
N LYS A 54 15.34 -7.59 -20.30
CA LYS A 54 15.99 -8.81 -19.80
C LYS A 54 15.24 -9.35 -18.58
N GLN A 55 14.99 -8.51 -17.58
CA GLN A 55 14.26 -8.90 -16.37
C GLN A 55 12.84 -9.38 -16.68
N TYR A 56 12.13 -8.70 -17.59
CA TYR A 56 10.80 -9.12 -18.03
C TYR A 56 10.83 -10.51 -18.69
N ILE A 57 11.76 -10.75 -19.61
CA ILE A 57 11.89 -12.04 -20.31
C ILE A 57 12.24 -13.16 -19.32
N GLU A 58 13.22 -12.93 -18.44
CA GLU A 58 13.63 -13.90 -17.43
C GLU A 58 12.47 -14.27 -16.50
N ASN A 59 11.75 -13.27 -15.99
CA ASN A 59 10.59 -13.50 -15.13
C ASN A 59 9.45 -14.21 -15.86
N HIS A 60 9.22 -13.87 -17.14
CA HIS A 60 8.20 -14.50 -17.96
C HIS A 60 8.46 -16.00 -18.16
N TYR A 61 9.69 -16.37 -18.51
CA TYR A 61 10.05 -17.78 -18.68
C TYR A 61 10.14 -18.53 -17.36
N LYS A 62 10.65 -17.91 -16.29
CA LYS A 62 10.63 -18.52 -14.94
C LYS A 62 9.21 -18.84 -14.50
N LYS A 63 8.28 -17.89 -14.69
CA LYS A 63 6.86 -18.10 -14.36
C LYS A 63 6.25 -19.21 -15.22
N GLN A 64 6.42 -19.18 -16.54
CA GLN A 64 5.91 -20.25 -17.40
C GLN A 64 6.44 -21.63 -17.01
N MET A 65 7.72 -21.75 -16.66
CA MET A 65 8.32 -23.02 -16.23
C MET A 65 7.75 -23.47 -14.89
N LYS A 66 7.54 -22.55 -13.95
CA LYS A 66 6.89 -22.84 -12.66
C LYS A 66 5.44 -23.31 -12.86
N ASP A 67 4.65 -22.58 -13.65
CA ASP A 67 3.25 -22.94 -13.95
C ASP A 67 3.15 -24.33 -14.62
N LEU A 68 4.08 -24.64 -15.53
CA LEU A 68 4.19 -25.97 -16.17
C LEU A 68 4.56 -27.07 -15.18
N GLN A 69 5.45 -26.78 -14.24
CA GLN A 69 5.88 -27.73 -13.21
C GLN A 69 4.74 -28.03 -12.23
N GLU A 70 4.09 -27.00 -11.69
CA GLU A 70 2.94 -27.15 -10.78
C GLU A 70 1.76 -27.89 -11.44
N ARG A 71 1.56 -27.68 -12.75
CA ARG A 71 0.56 -28.42 -13.52
C ARG A 71 0.89 -29.90 -13.66
N ARG A 72 2.17 -30.25 -13.84
CA ARG A 72 2.62 -31.65 -13.86
C ARG A 72 2.46 -32.29 -12.48
N GLU A 73 2.89 -31.60 -11.42
CA GLU A 73 2.79 -32.11 -10.05
C GLU A 73 1.35 -32.38 -9.62
N ARG A 74 0.40 -31.49 -9.97
CA ARG A 74 -1.03 -31.70 -9.70
C ARG A 74 -1.59 -32.90 -10.46
N ARG A 75 -1.15 -33.11 -11.70
CA ARG A 75 -1.52 -34.30 -12.50
C ARG A 75 -0.93 -35.58 -11.90
N ASP A 76 0.37 -35.59 -11.61
CA ASP A 76 1.07 -36.74 -11.04
C ASP A 76 0.47 -37.13 -9.68
N MET A 77 0.06 -36.15 -8.87
CA MET A 77 -0.63 -36.38 -7.60
C MET A 77 -1.98 -37.07 -7.81
N LEU A 78 -2.78 -36.62 -8.78
CA LEU A 78 -4.05 -37.24 -9.11
C LEU A 78 -3.84 -38.67 -9.65
N GLU A 79 -2.90 -38.86 -10.56
CA GLU A 79 -2.60 -40.17 -11.14
C GLU A 79 -2.15 -41.19 -10.08
N LYS A 80 -1.33 -40.78 -9.10
CA LYS A 80 -0.96 -41.63 -7.95
C LYS A 80 -2.17 -42.01 -7.10
N LYS A 81 -3.02 -41.04 -6.75
CA LYS A 81 -4.24 -41.30 -5.97
C LYS A 81 -5.21 -42.23 -6.69
N LEU A 82 -5.31 -42.11 -8.00
CA LEU A 82 -6.14 -42.99 -8.83
C LEU A 82 -5.53 -44.39 -9.01
N ALA A 83 -4.22 -44.56 -8.83
CA ALA A 83 -3.59 -45.88 -8.80
C ALA A 83 -3.76 -46.57 -7.44
N ASP A 84 -3.80 -45.79 -6.35
CA ASP A 84 -3.99 -46.29 -4.99
C ASP A 84 -5.46 -46.62 -4.68
N ALA A 85 -6.40 -45.92 -5.33
CA ALA A 85 -7.82 -46.24 -5.29
C ALA A 85 -8.12 -47.26 -6.41
N GLU A 86 -8.74 -48.40 -6.10
CA GLU A 86 -9.18 -49.40 -7.09
C GLU A 86 -10.38 -48.91 -7.93
N VAL A 87 -10.26 -47.72 -8.52
CA VAL A 87 -11.26 -47.11 -9.40
C VAL A 87 -11.21 -47.71 -10.80
N THR A 88 -12.35 -47.71 -11.49
CA THR A 88 -12.44 -48.25 -12.86
C THR A 88 -11.67 -47.38 -13.86
N GLU A 89 -11.18 -47.97 -14.96
CA GLU A 89 -10.47 -47.24 -16.01
C GLU A 89 -11.31 -46.09 -16.61
N GLU A 90 -12.64 -46.25 -16.64
CA GLU A 90 -13.57 -45.23 -17.11
C GLU A 90 -13.67 -44.03 -16.15
N GLU A 91 -13.75 -44.29 -14.84
CA GLU A 91 -13.73 -43.24 -13.81
C GLU A 91 -12.37 -42.53 -13.77
N GLN A 92 -11.27 -43.27 -13.90
CA GLN A 92 -9.93 -42.70 -14.01
C GLN A 92 -9.83 -41.75 -15.21
N SER A 93 -10.32 -42.16 -16.39
CA SER A 93 -10.34 -41.32 -17.59
C SER A 93 -11.19 -40.05 -17.40
N ASN A 94 -12.35 -40.17 -16.75
CA ASN A 94 -13.25 -39.05 -16.50
C ASN A 94 -12.62 -38.02 -15.52
N LEU A 95 -11.95 -38.48 -14.48
CA LEU A 95 -11.28 -37.62 -13.50
C LEU A 95 -10.07 -36.88 -14.10
N ILE A 96 -9.29 -37.54 -14.95
CA ILE A 96 -8.19 -36.89 -15.69
C ILE A 96 -8.73 -35.83 -16.66
N LYS A 97 -9.78 -36.14 -17.44
CA LYS A 97 -10.43 -35.16 -18.33
C LYS A 97 -11.00 -33.97 -17.56
N TYR A 98 -11.57 -34.22 -16.39
CA TYR A 98 -12.06 -33.16 -15.50
C TYR A 98 -10.93 -32.24 -15.03
N LEU A 99 -9.79 -32.82 -14.60
CA LEU A 99 -8.60 -32.04 -14.25
C LEU A 99 -8.10 -31.20 -15.43
N GLU A 100 -8.02 -31.78 -16.63
CA GLU A 100 -7.59 -31.05 -17.83
C GLU A 100 -8.52 -29.89 -18.19
N LYS A 101 -9.83 -30.08 -18.04
CA LYS A 101 -10.82 -29.01 -18.20
C LYS A 101 -10.60 -27.90 -17.18
N LYS A 102 -10.39 -28.25 -15.90
CA LYS A 102 -10.10 -27.29 -14.83
C LYS A 102 -8.79 -26.54 -15.04
N GLU A 103 -7.72 -27.20 -15.47
CA GLU A 103 -6.46 -26.53 -15.86
C GLU A 103 -6.64 -25.56 -17.02
N THR A 104 -7.48 -25.93 -17.99
CA THR A 104 -7.77 -25.07 -19.16
C THR A 104 -8.57 -23.83 -18.75
N GLU A 105 -9.57 -24.01 -17.89
CA GLU A 105 -10.33 -22.92 -17.26
C GLU A 105 -9.40 -22.02 -16.44
N PHE A 106 -8.55 -22.60 -15.60
CA PHE A 106 -7.55 -21.87 -14.80
C PHE A 106 -6.58 -21.06 -15.67
N MET A 107 -6.03 -21.66 -16.75
CA MET A 107 -5.18 -20.95 -17.70
C MET A 107 -5.93 -19.88 -18.50
N ARG A 108 -7.24 -20.03 -18.74
CA ARG A 108 -8.06 -18.98 -19.34
C ARG A 108 -8.23 -17.81 -18.38
N ILE A 109 -8.48 -18.08 -17.10
CA ILE A 109 -8.56 -17.07 -16.03
C ILE A 109 -7.21 -16.35 -15.87
N LEU A 110 -6.08 -17.06 -15.94
CA LEU A 110 -4.73 -16.47 -15.89
C LEU A 110 -4.41 -15.57 -17.08
N ARG A 111 -5.01 -15.85 -18.26
CA ARG A 111 -4.84 -15.04 -19.47
C ARG A 111 -5.72 -13.79 -19.48
N HIS A 112 -6.78 -13.75 -18.67
CA HIS A 112 -7.61 -12.57 -18.55
C HIS A 112 -6.87 -11.52 -17.71
N LYS A 113 -6.30 -10.52 -18.38
CA LYS A 113 -5.71 -9.36 -17.73
C LYS A 113 -6.85 -8.50 -17.23
N MET A 114 -7.06 -8.50 -15.91
CA MET A 114 -8.02 -7.59 -15.31
C MET A 114 -7.58 -6.15 -15.56
N GLY A 115 -8.53 -5.31 -15.96
CA GLY A 115 -8.35 -3.90 -16.24
C GLY A 115 -9.44 -3.06 -15.60
N ALA A 116 -9.33 -1.74 -15.73
CA ALA A 116 -10.31 -0.81 -15.16
C ALA A 116 -11.73 -1.05 -15.70
N ASP A 117 -11.84 -1.52 -16.95
CA ASP A 117 -13.12 -1.77 -17.62
C ASP A 117 -13.92 -2.94 -17.00
N ASP A 118 -13.28 -3.81 -16.22
CA ASP A 118 -13.93 -4.93 -15.53
C ASP A 118 -14.68 -4.47 -14.27
N PHE A 119 -14.46 -3.23 -13.84
CA PHE A 119 -15.07 -2.63 -12.67
C PHE A 119 -15.98 -1.48 -13.06
N GLU A 120 -17.09 -1.36 -12.35
CA GLU A 120 -17.98 -0.21 -12.40
C GLU A 120 -17.64 0.70 -11.21
N PRO A 121 -17.01 1.87 -11.42
CA PRO A 121 -16.77 2.83 -10.36
C PRO A 121 -18.09 3.45 -9.91
N LEU A 122 -18.29 3.48 -8.59
CA LEU A 122 -19.45 4.05 -7.92
C LEU A 122 -18.99 5.31 -7.16
N THR A 123 -19.40 5.45 -5.90
CA THR A 123 -19.18 6.63 -5.07
C THR A 123 -17.71 6.83 -4.68
N MET A 124 -17.25 8.08 -4.70
CA MET A 124 -15.96 8.46 -4.14
C MET A 124 -16.01 8.46 -2.61
N ILE A 125 -15.08 7.74 -1.99
CA ILE A 125 -14.96 7.59 -0.54
C ILE A 125 -13.67 8.19 0.03
N GLY A 126 -12.74 8.60 -0.83
CA GLY A 126 -11.52 9.26 -0.38
C GLY A 126 -10.81 10.01 -1.50
N LYS A 127 -10.11 11.08 -1.14
CA LYS A 127 -9.30 11.88 -2.04
C LYS A 127 -7.91 12.09 -1.45
N GLY A 128 -6.89 11.64 -2.18
CA GLY A 128 -5.50 11.73 -1.77
C GLY A 128 -4.67 12.68 -2.64
N ALA A 129 -3.40 12.85 -2.27
CA ALA A 129 -2.48 13.73 -2.99
C ALA A 129 -2.21 13.30 -4.45
N PHE A 130 -2.37 12.01 -4.76
CA PHE A 130 -2.04 11.42 -6.07
C PHE A 130 -3.24 10.89 -6.84
N GLY A 131 -4.45 10.96 -6.26
CA GLY A 131 -5.62 10.36 -6.85
C GLY A 131 -6.80 10.22 -5.88
N GLU A 132 -7.65 9.25 -6.16
CA GLU A 132 -8.95 9.08 -5.48
C GLU A 132 -9.18 7.61 -5.13
N VAL A 133 -10.03 7.38 -4.14
CA VAL A 133 -10.54 6.07 -3.75
C VAL A 133 -12.04 6.08 -3.99
N ARG A 134 -12.52 5.12 -4.78
CA ARG A 134 -13.96 4.92 -5.04
C ARG A 134 -14.38 3.53 -4.64
N ILE A 135 -15.63 3.38 -4.23
CA ILE A 135 -16.27 2.07 -4.25
C ILE A 135 -16.40 1.65 -5.70
N CYS A 136 -16.17 0.38 -6.00
CA CYS A 136 -16.46 -0.18 -7.30
C CYS A 136 -17.10 -1.55 -7.19
N LYS A 137 -17.85 -1.92 -8.22
CA LYS A 137 -18.45 -3.24 -8.36
C LYS A 137 -17.79 -3.99 -9.50
N GLU A 138 -17.32 -5.20 -9.25
CA GLU A 138 -16.80 -6.06 -10.32
C GLU A 138 -17.96 -6.54 -11.19
N LYS A 139 -17.90 -6.33 -12.51
CA LYS A 139 -19.03 -6.58 -13.42
C LYS A 139 -19.35 -8.07 -13.58
N SER A 140 -18.35 -8.93 -13.46
CA SER A 140 -18.49 -10.38 -13.64
C SER A 140 -19.13 -11.05 -12.43
N THR A 141 -18.73 -10.66 -11.23
CA THR A 141 -19.11 -11.33 -9.98
C THR A 141 -20.13 -10.55 -9.17
N GLY A 142 -20.23 -9.24 -9.38
CA GLY A 142 -21.04 -8.33 -8.59
C GLY A 142 -20.45 -7.96 -7.23
N HIS A 143 -19.24 -8.40 -6.89
CA HIS A 143 -18.62 -8.08 -5.60
C HIS A 143 -18.19 -6.62 -5.52
N VAL A 144 -18.32 -6.06 -4.33
CA VAL A 144 -17.98 -4.67 -4.01
C VAL A 144 -16.56 -4.59 -3.46
N TYR A 145 -15.81 -3.60 -3.96
CA TYR A 145 -14.42 -3.35 -3.59
C TYR A 145 -14.17 -1.86 -3.40
N ALA A 146 -13.05 -1.53 -2.76
CA ALA A 146 -12.48 -0.18 -2.78
C ALA A 146 -11.38 -0.11 -3.84
N MET A 147 -11.54 0.76 -4.84
CA MET A 147 -10.56 1.02 -5.89
C MET A 147 -9.79 2.32 -5.61
N LYS A 148 -8.49 2.21 -5.32
CA LYS A 148 -7.57 3.35 -5.24
C LYS A 148 -6.94 3.57 -6.62
N LYS A 149 -7.25 4.71 -7.24
CA LYS A 149 -6.79 5.13 -8.56
C LYS A 149 -5.73 6.23 -8.41
N LEU A 150 -4.50 5.98 -8.88
CA LEU A 150 -3.33 6.84 -8.67
C LEU A 150 -2.74 7.33 -10.00
N LYS A 151 -2.54 8.64 -10.15
CA LYS A 151 -2.09 9.24 -11.42
C LYS A 151 -0.57 9.15 -11.61
N LYS A 152 -0.11 8.43 -12.65
CA LYS A 152 1.32 8.18 -12.93
C LYS A 152 2.15 9.45 -13.05
N SER A 153 1.63 10.44 -13.78
CA SER A 153 2.33 11.72 -13.99
C SER A 153 2.59 12.47 -12.68
N GLU A 154 1.66 12.39 -11.72
CA GLU A 154 1.75 13.10 -10.45
C GLU A 154 2.78 12.44 -9.52
N MET A 155 2.81 11.10 -9.49
CA MET A 155 3.80 10.34 -8.74
C MET A 155 5.23 10.59 -9.25
N LEU A 156 5.41 10.61 -10.58
CA LEU A 156 6.70 10.91 -11.21
C LEU A 156 7.16 12.33 -10.90
N ARG A 157 6.26 13.31 -11.00
CA ARG A 157 6.55 14.72 -10.72
C ARG A 157 7.02 14.94 -9.28
N ARG A 158 6.46 14.19 -8.32
CA ARG A 158 6.77 14.30 -6.88
C ARG A 158 7.85 13.32 -6.40
N GLY A 159 8.38 12.46 -7.28
CA GLY A 159 9.41 11.48 -6.92
C GLY A 159 8.94 10.37 -5.98
N GLN A 160 7.63 10.03 -5.96
CA GLN A 160 7.04 9.07 -5.01
C GLN A 160 6.75 7.70 -5.63
N VAL A 161 7.53 7.27 -6.62
CA VAL A 161 7.34 5.96 -7.27
C VAL A 161 7.61 4.80 -6.30
N GLU A 162 8.67 4.91 -5.49
CA GLU A 162 9.07 3.85 -4.56
C GLU A 162 8.04 3.66 -3.43
N HIS A 163 7.41 4.74 -2.99
CA HIS A 163 6.31 4.75 -2.02
C HIS A 163 5.13 3.87 -2.46
N VAL A 164 4.67 4.05 -3.71
CA VAL A 164 3.54 3.29 -4.24
C VAL A 164 3.89 1.83 -4.51
N LYS A 165 5.16 1.53 -4.83
CA LYS A 165 5.63 0.15 -4.91
C LYS A 165 5.67 -0.52 -3.54
N ALA A 166 6.13 0.20 -2.52
CA ALA A 166 6.19 -0.28 -1.14
C ALA A 166 4.79 -0.58 -0.59
N GLU A 167 3.83 0.33 -0.81
CA GLU A 167 2.43 0.12 -0.42
C GLU A 167 1.87 -1.18 -1.02
N ARG A 168 2.02 -1.34 -2.35
CA ARG A 168 1.56 -2.55 -3.03
C ARG A 168 2.28 -3.81 -2.55
N ASN A 169 3.59 -3.76 -2.32
CA ASN A 169 4.36 -4.92 -1.84
C ASN A 169 3.88 -5.37 -0.46
N LEU A 170 3.77 -4.43 0.48
CA LEU A 170 3.30 -4.72 1.84
C LEU A 170 1.91 -5.35 1.80
N LEU A 171 0.98 -4.75 1.07
CA LEU A 171 -0.38 -5.27 0.93
C LEU A 171 -0.47 -6.64 0.24
N ALA A 172 0.51 -6.98 -0.60
CA ALA A 172 0.58 -8.28 -1.27
C ALA A 172 1.31 -9.35 -0.45
N GLU A 173 2.19 -8.95 0.46
CA GLU A 173 3.02 -9.83 1.31
C GLU A 173 2.40 -10.11 2.68
N VAL A 174 1.70 -9.12 3.25
CA VAL A 174 1.14 -9.18 4.59
C VAL A 174 -0.33 -9.56 4.53
N ASP A 175 -0.63 -10.83 4.80
CA ASP A 175 -2.00 -11.28 5.06
C ASP A 175 -2.26 -11.34 6.56
N SER A 176 -3.03 -10.37 7.06
CA SER A 176 -3.36 -10.23 8.47
C SER A 176 -4.74 -9.60 8.60
N ASN A 177 -5.55 -10.08 9.55
CA ASN A 177 -6.85 -9.50 9.83
C ASN A 177 -6.78 -8.03 10.25
N CYS A 178 -5.60 -7.56 10.67
CA CYS A 178 -5.36 -6.19 11.12
C CYS A 178 -5.02 -5.21 9.98
N ILE A 179 -4.87 -5.71 8.75
CA ILE A 179 -4.40 -4.94 7.58
C ILE A 179 -5.45 -5.04 6.47
N VAL A 180 -5.69 -3.96 5.75
CA VAL A 180 -6.56 -3.97 4.58
C VAL A 180 -6.05 -4.95 3.53
N LYS A 181 -6.91 -5.86 3.06
CA LYS A 181 -6.58 -6.84 2.03
C LYS A 181 -6.53 -6.24 0.64
N LEU A 182 -5.49 -6.60 -0.12
CA LEU A 182 -5.35 -6.32 -1.55
C LEU A 182 -5.71 -7.55 -2.39
N TYR A 183 -6.73 -7.42 -3.22
CA TYR A 183 -7.16 -8.47 -4.15
C TYR A 183 -6.32 -8.46 -5.42
N CYS A 184 -6.13 -7.30 -6.01
CA CYS A 184 -5.29 -7.15 -7.20
C CYS A 184 -4.80 -5.72 -7.40
N SER A 185 -3.78 -5.58 -8.23
CA SER A 185 -3.31 -4.30 -8.73
C SER A 185 -3.07 -4.37 -10.23
N PHE A 186 -3.38 -3.30 -10.94
CA PHE A 186 -3.16 -3.19 -12.38
C PHE A 186 -2.86 -1.75 -12.78
N GLN A 187 -2.58 -1.53 -14.06
CA GLN A 187 -2.22 -0.22 -14.58
C GLN A 187 -2.71 -0.05 -16.01
N ASP A 188 -3.01 1.19 -16.39
CA ASP A 188 -3.24 1.59 -17.79
C ASP A 188 -2.18 2.62 -18.23
N GLU A 189 -2.42 3.36 -19.32
CA GLU A 189 -1.47 4.37 -19.82
C GLU A 189 -1.26 5.55 -18.85
N GLU A 190 -2.24 5.87 -18.00
CA GLU A 190 -2.28 7.09 -17.19
C GLU A 190 -2.27 6.83 -15.67
N TYR A 191 -2.81 5.71 -15.22
CA TYR A 191 -3.11 5.41 -13.82
C TYR A 191 -2.57 4.05 -13.37
N LEU A 192 -2.37 3.96 -12.06
CA LEU A 192 -2.21 2.72 -11.31
C LEU A 192 -3.47 2.47 -10.48
N TYR A 193 -3.80 1.21 -10.28
CA TYR A 193 -5.01 0.78 -9.58
C TYR A 193 -4.68 -0.26 -8.52
N LEU A 194 -5.25 -0.09 -7.33
CA LEU A 194 -5.29 -1.08 -6.25
C LEU A 194 -6.74 -1.43 -5.97
N ILE A 195 -7.09 -2.71 -6.02
CA ILE A 195 -8.41 -3.24 -5.66
C ILE A 195 -8.30 -3.87 -4.28
N MET A 196 -8.96 -3.25 -3.32
CA MET A 196 -8.86 -3.55 -1.90
C MET A 196 -10.23 -3.95 -1.34
N GLU A 197 -10.24 -4.59 -0.17
CA GLU A 197 -11.50 -4.81 0.55
C GLU A 197 -12.17 -3.48 0.87
N TYR A 198 -13.49 -3.44 0.75
CA TYR A 198 -14.29 -2.30 1.15
C TYR A 198 -14.65 -2.40 2.64
N LEU A 199 -14.37 -1.35 3.40
CA LEU A 199 -14.60 -1.27 4.84
C LEU A 199 -15.69 -0.23 5.14
N PRO A 200 -16.97 -0.64 5.26
CA PRO A 200 -18.11 0.28 5.33
C PRO A 200 -18.21 1.06 6.66
N GLY A 201 -17.41 0.71 7.67
CA GLY A 201 -17.39 1.42 8.95
C GLY A 201 -16.70 2.78 8.90
N GLY A 202 -16.11 3.15 7.77
CA GLY A 202 -15.37 4.40 7.61
C GLY A 202 -14.04 4.38 8.34
N ASP A 203 -13.54 5.55 8.72
CA ASP A 203 -12.27 5.72 9.42
C ASP A 203 -12.44 6.18 10.88
N MET A 204 -11.41 5.97 11.69
CA MET A 204 -11.41 6.34 13.11
C MET A 204 -11.49 7.85 13.31
N MET A 205 -11.02 8.68 12.36
CA MET A 205 -11.18 10.14 12.44
C MET A 205 -12.67 10.51 12.42
N THR A 206 -13.43 9.95 11.49
CA THR A 206 -14.87 10.15 11.37
C THR A 206 -15.61 9.69 12.65
N LEU A 207 -15.19 8.57 13.25
CA LEU A 207 -15.73 8.13 14.53
C LEU A 207 -15.47 9.14 15.66
N LEU A 208 -14.24 9.63 15.78
CA LEU A 208 -13.85 10.64 16.78
C LEU A 208 -14.59 11.96 16.58
N MET A 209 -14.81 12.38 15.33
CA MET A 209 -15.61 13.56 15.01
C MET A 209 -17.09 13.43 15.37
N ARG A 210 -17.62 12.20 15.49
CA ARG A 210 -19.01 11.94 15.89
C ARG A 210 -19.19 11.79 17.39
N LYS A 211 -18.24 11.12 18.07
CA LYS A 211 -18.33 10.83 19.50
C LYS A 211 -17.65 11.86 20.39
N ASP A 212 -16.86 12.77 19.83
CA ASP A 212 -15.96 13.72 20.51
C ASP A 212 -14.83 13.05 21.31
N THR A 213 -15.17 12.08 22.17
CA THR A 213 -14.25 11.30 23.01
C THR A 213 -14.73 9.86 23.11
N LEU A 214 -13.80 8.93 23.31
CA LEU A 214 -14.07 7.54 23.66
C LEU A 214 -13.86 7.32 25.16
N THR A 215 -14.62 6.40 25.74
CA THR A 215 -14.35 5.90 27.08
C THR A 215 -13.03 5.14 27.12
N GLU A 216 -12.41 4.99 28.29
CA GLU A 216 -11.17 4.21 28.39
C GLU A 216 -11.34 2.76 27.95
N ASP A 217 -12.51 2.15 28.12
CA ASP A 217 -12.78 0.79 27.66
C ASP A 217 -12.85 0.70 26.13
N GLU A 218 -13.54 1.63 25.49
CA GLU A 218 -13.58 1.72 24.03
C GLU A 218 -12.19 2.04 23.45
N ALA A 219 -11.47 2.98 24.05
CA ALA A 219 -10.11 3.32 23.65
C ALA A 219 -9.16 2.14 23.84
N ARG A 220 -9.28 1.37 24.94
CA ARG A 220 -8.44 0.18 25.18
C ARG A 220 -8.60 -0.87 24.11
N PHE A 221 -9.83 -1.06 23.63
CA PHE A 221 -10.11 -1.96 22.52
C PHE A 221 -9.38 -1.49 21.24
N TYR A 222 -9.60 -0.26 20.79
CA TYR A 222 -9.03 0.24 19.54
C TYR A 222 -7.51 0.46 19.59
N VAL A 223 -6.98 0.93 20.72
CA VAL A 223 -5.52 1.02 20.93
C VAL A 223 -4.92 -0.40 20.92
N GLY A 224 -5.60 -1.39 21.51
CA GLY A 224 -5.18 -2.79 21.45
C GLY A 224 -5.10 -3.33 20.01
N GLU A 225 -6.15 -3.10 19.21
CA GLU A 225 -6.15 -3.51 17.79
C GLU A 225 -5.07 -2.78 16.99
N THR A 226 -4.83 -1.50 17.30
CA THR A 226 -3.76 -0.70 16.67
C THR A 226 -2.37 -1.23 17.02
N VAL A 227 -2.17 -1.68 18.26
CA VAL A 227 -0.91 -2.35 18.66
C VAL A 227 -0.69 -3.63 17.85
N LEU A 228 -1.73 -4.45 17.63
CA LEU A 228 -1.63 -5.66 16.81
C LEU A 228 -1.34 -5.35 15.33
N ALA A 229 -1.97 -4.30 14.78
CA ALA A 229 -1.73 -3.87 13.40
C ALA A 229 -0.29 -3.38 13.21
N ILE A 230 0.21 -2.50 14.09
CA ILE A 230 1.58 -1.98 14.03
C ILE A 230 2.59 -3.12 14.23
N GLU A 231 2.35 -4.02 15.20
CA GLU A 231 3.23 -5.19 15.41
C GLU A 231 3.28 -6.08 14.15
N SER A 232 2.15 -6.27 13.45
CA SER A 232 2.07 -7.09 12.24
C SER A 232 2.96 -6.56 11.12
N ILE A 233 2.96 -5.24 10.86
CA ILE A 233 3.83 -4.64 9.83
C ILE A 233 5.30 -4.60 10.26
N HIS A 234 5.58 -4.36 11.56
CA HIS A 234 6.94 -4.34 12.09
C HIS A 234 7.58 -5.74 12.01
N LYS A 235 6.82 -6.82 12.24
CA LYS A 235 7.28 -8.20 12.05
C LYS A 235 7.72 -8.51 10.61
N HIS A 236 7.18 -7.78 9.63
CA HIS A 236 7.56 -7.88 8.22
C HIS A 236 8.62 -6.84 7.81
N ASN A 237 9.30 -6.21 8.79
CA ASN A 237 10.34 -5.19 8.59
C ASN A 237 9.87 -3.93 7.85
N TYR A 238 8.59 -3.56 7.98
CA TYR A 238 8.07 -2.29 7.48
C TYR A 238 7.85 -1.31 8.63
N VAL A 239 8.12 -0.04 8.39
CA VAL A 239 7.71 1.08 9.26
C VAL A 239 6.61 1.85 8.55
N HIS A 240 5.52 2.19 9.25
CA HIS A 240 4.38 2.89 8.64
C HIS A 240 4.66 4.36 8.36
N ARG A 241 5.16 5.08 9.38
CA ARG A 241 5.54 6.51 9.36
C ARG A 241 4.38 7.51 9.23
N ASP A 242 3.16 7.04 8.98
CA ASP A 242 1.95 7.89 8.87
C ASP A 242 0.77 7.28 9.62
N ILE A 243 1.01 6.77 10.83
CA ILE A 243 -0.09 6.27 11.69
C ILE A 243 -0.91 7.47 12.17
N LYS A 244 -2.19 7.49 11.81
CA LYS A 244 -3.16 8.54 12.16
C LYS A 244 -4.59 7.98 12.09
N PRO A 245 -5.57 8.62 12.73
CA PRO A 245 -6.94 8.08 12.76
C PRO A 245 -7.57 7.91 11.37
N ASP A 246 -7.21 8.73 10.38
CA ASP A 246 -7.72 8.62 9.01
C ASP A 246 -7.28 7.31 8.31
N ASN A 247 -6.19 6.70 8.77
CA ASN A 247 -5.63 5.48 8.21
C ASN A 247 -6.09 4.22 8.97
N LEU A 248 -6.83 4.37 10.07
CA LEU A 248 -7.41 3.28 10.87
C LEU A 248 -8.87 3.10 10.44
N LEU A 249 -9.13 2.13 9.55
CA LEU A 249 -10.45 1.89 8.97
C LEU A 249 -11.24 0.87 9.79
N LEU A 250 -12.57 0.96 9.77
CA LEU A 250 -13.46 0.05 10.50
C LEU A 250 -14.24 -0.84 9.52
N ASP A 251 -14.27 -2.13 9.80
CA ASP A 251 -15.12 -3.06 9.06
C ASP A 251 -16.60 -2.93 9.48
N LYS A 252 -17.48 -3.72 8.85
CA LYS A 252 -18.92 -3.74 9.16
C LYS A 252 -19.25 -4.21 10.59
N HIS A 253 -18.31 -4.89 11.25
CA HIS A 253 -18.45 -5.39 12.62
C HIS A 253 -17.82 -4.44 13.64
N GLY A 254 -17.12 -3.40 13.19
CA GLY A 254 -16.48 -2.40 14.03
C GLY A 254 -15.04 -2.70 14.40
N HIS A 255 -14.42 -3.72 13.83
CA HIS A 255 -13.00 -4.03 14.01
C HIS A 255 -12.12 -3.15 13.15
N MET A 256 -10.98 -2.74 13.70
CA MET A 256 -10.04 -1.84 13.04
C MET A 256 -9.09 -2.59 12.11
N LYS A 257 -8.84 -2.01 10.93
CA LYS A 257 -7.79 -2.41 10.00
C LYS A 257 -6.95 -1.22 9.58
N LEU A 258 -5.64 -1.40 9.56
CA LEU A 258 -4.70 -0.39 9.10
C LEU A 258 -4.65 -0.33 7.57
N SER A 259 -4.65 0.90 7.05
CA SER A 259 -4.64 1.22 5.62
C SER A 259 -3.60 2.29 5.29
N ASP A 260 -3.44 2.57 3.99
CA ASP A 260 -2.58 3.63 3.43
C ASP A 260 -1.08 3.53 3.79
N PHE A 261 -0.43 2.51 3.21
CA PHE A 261 1.00 2.26 3.34
C PHE A 261 1.86 3.09 2.38
N GLY A 262 1.31 4.18 1.83
CA GLY A 262 1.99 5.06 0.85
C GLY A 262 3.24 5.73 1.41
N LEU A 263 3.39 5.80 2.73
CA LEU A 263 4.62 6.26 3.38
C LEU A 263 5.40 5.12 4.01
N CYS A 264 5.12 3.85 3.74
CA CYS A 264 5.92 2.76 4.28
C CYS A 264 7.34 2.72 3.72
N LYS A 265 8.29 2.25 4.53
CA LYS A 265 9.66 1.95 4.07
C LYS A 265 10.10 0.58 4.61
N PRO A 266 10.62 -0.31 3.75
CA PRO A 266 11.28 -1.51 4.23
C PRO A 266 12.57 -1.14 4.96
N LEU A 267 12.87 -1.84 6.05
CA LEU A 267 14.13 -1.70 6.76
C LEU A 267 15.19 -2.57 6.08
N ASP A 268 16.09 -1.92 5.34
CA ASP A 268 17.25 -2.59 4.77
C ASP A 268 18.28 -2.87 5.88
N CYS A 269 18.29 -4.09 6.42
CA CYS A 269 19.26 -4.53 7.44
C CYS A 269 20.73 -4.57 6.95
N THR A 270 21.01 -4.25 5.68
CA THR A 270 22.35 -4.30 5.08
C THR A 270 23.05 -2.95 4.94
N ASN A 271 22.40 -1.82 5.29
CA ASN A 271 22.99 -0.48 5.18
C ASN A 271 23.03 0.31 6.50
N LEU A 272 23.15 -0.38 7.64
CA LEU A 272 23.59 0.24 8.89
C LEU A 272 25.13 0.39 8.92
N GLN A 273 25.72 0.90 7.83
CA GLN A 273 27.07 1.46 7.89
C GLN A 273 26.95 2.98 7.99
N GLU A 274 27.35 3.47 9.16
CA GLU A 274 27.57 4.86 9.53
C GLU A 274 28.32 5.63 8.43
N LYS A 275 27.60 6.29 7.52
CA LYS A 275 28.15 7.39 6.71
C LYS A 275 27.08 8.44 6.48
N ASP A 276 27.07 9.42 7.38
CA ASP A 276 27.08 10.85 7.07
C ASP A 276 26.89 11.67 8.37
N PHE A 277 27.81 11.52 9.32
CA PHE A 277 28.03 12.50 10.39
C PHE A 277 29.22 13.38 9.99
N THR A 278 28.95 14.46 9.25
CA THR A 278 29.68 15.75 9.29
C THR A 278 29.24 16.64 8.12
N ALA A 279 28.22 17.50 8.31
CA ALA A 279 28.09 18.79 7.61
C ALA A 279 26.79 19.53 8.01
N SER A 280 26.83 20.24 9.13
CA SER A 280 26.22 21.59 9.29
C SER A 280 26.20 21.97 10.76
N ASN A 281 27.40 22.22 11.30
CA ASN A 281 27.54 23.04 12.48
C ASN A 281 27.94 24.43 11.96
N LYS A 282 26.94 25.31 11.71
CA LYS A 282 27.06 26.77 11.55
C LYS A 282 25.68 27.38 11.21
N LEU A 283 24.90 27.72 12.22
CA LEU A 283 24.19 29.00 12.27
C LEU A 283 23.80 29.31 13.73
N SER A 284 24.72 29.97 14.41
CA SER A 284 24.47 30.68 15.66
C SER A 284 23.85 32.05 15.37
N GLY A 285 22.75 32.39 16.06
CA GLY A 285 22.27 33.76 16.25
C GLY A 285 21.03 34.13 15.42
N VAL A 286 19.87 34.27 16.08
CA VAL A 286 19.27 35.54 16.55
C VAL A 286 17.99 35.16 17.30
N LEU A 287 17.99 35.35 18.63
CA LEU A 287 16.79 35.37 19.45
C LEU A 287 16.16 36.75 19.30
N GLN A 288 14.97 36.84 18.71
CA GLN A 288 14.07 37.97 18.90
C GLN A 288 12.90 37.51 19.78
N SER A 289 12.86 38.08 20.98
CA SER A 289 11.75 38.04 21.91
C SER A 289 10.63 38.93 21.36
N ASP A 290 9.70 38.35 20.61
CA ASP A 290 8.44 39.02 20.27
C ASP A 290 7.46 38.83 21.43
N GLY A 291 7.32 39.88 22.24
CA GLY A 291 6.26 40.02 23.24
C GLY A 291 4.90 40.17 22.55
N ARG A 292 4.30 39.05 22.17
CA ARG A 292 2.87 38.99 21.82
C ARG A 292 2.08 38.65 23.08
N PRO A 293 0.94 39.31 23.34
CA PRO A 293 0.12 38.99 24.51
C PRO A 293 -0.28 37.51 24.46
N ALA A 294 -0.17 36.83 25.61
CA ALA A 294 -0.59 35.45 25.76
C ALA A 294 -2.05 35.33 25.30
N VAL A 295 -2.27 34.57 24.23
CA VAL A 295 -3.62 34.19 23.78
C VAL A 295 -4.33 33.58 25.00
N PRO A 296 -5.55 34.01 25.35
CA PRO A 296 -6.28 33.43 26.48
C PRO A 296 -6.31 31.90 26.33
N ARG A 297 -5.99 31.19 27.42
CA ARG A 297 -6.01 29.72 27.44
C ARG A 297 -7.43 29.26 27.11
N ARG A 298 -7.61 28.70 25.92
CA ARG A 298 -8.89 28.14 25.45
C ARG A 298 -9.27 26.96 26.33
N THR A 299 -10.56 26.86 26.66
CA THR A 299 -11.11 25.70 27.38
C THR A 299 -10.98 24.42 26.53
N GLN A 300 -11.10 23.24 27.15
CA GLN A 300 -11.06 21.96 26.42
C GLN A 300 -12.11 21.93 25.30
N GLN A 301 -13.33 22.38 25.59
CA GLN A 301 -14.44 22.42 24.65
C GLN A 301 -14.18 23.38 23.48
N GLU A 302 -13.56 24.54 23.73
CA GLU A 302 -13.16 25.48 22.68
C GLU A 302 -12.06 24.90 21.77
N GLN A 303 -11.10 24.16 22.35
CA GLN A 303 -10.04 23.50 21.58
C GLN A 303 -10.61 22.40 20.68
N LEU A 304 -11.52 21.58 21.20
CA LEU A 304 -12.23 20.55 20.46
C LEU A 304 -13.01 21.14 19.27
N GLN A 305 -13.85 22.14 19.52
CA GLN A 305 -14.64 22.78 18.46
C GLN A 305 -13.74 23.43 17.38
N HIS A 306 -12.62 24.02 17.80
CA HIS A 306 -11.68 24.62 16.87
C HIS A 306 -10.96 23.57 16.03
N TRP A 307 -10.51 22.48 16.66
CA TRP A 307 -9.91 21.35 15.98
C TRP A 307 -10.88 20.73 14.96
N GLN A 308 -12.13 20.45 15.33
CA GLN A 308 -13.14 19.91 14.43
C GLN A 308 -13.38 20.82 13.21
N ARG A 309 -13.48 22.14 13.42
CA ARG A 309 -13.67 23.11 12.33
C ARG A 309 -12.46 23.15 11.39
N ASN A 310 -11.25 23.21 11.95
CA ASN A 310 -10.02 23.29 11.16
C ASN A 310 -9.73 21.97 10.44
N ARG A 311 -10.03 20.83 11.06
CA ARG A 311 -9.84 19.52 10.46
C ARG A 311 -10.76 19.32 9.27
N ARG A 312 -12.04 19.70 9.36
CA ARG A 312 -12.96 19.72 8.20
C ARG A 312 -12.39 20.55 7.05
N MET A 313 -11.78 21.71 7.30
CA MET A 313 -11.13 22.48 6.24
C MET A 313 -9.87 21.80 5.67
N LEU A 314 -9.10 21.11 6.51
CA LEU A 314 -7.86 20.43 6.10
C LEU A 314 -8.10 19.09 5.39
N ALA A 315 -9.23 18.41 5.63
CA ALA A 315 -9.65 17.24 4.85
C ALA A 315 -9.77 17.57 3.34
N TYR A 316 -10.09 18.83 3.01
CA TYR A 316 -10.12 19.33 1.62
C TYR A 316 -8.78 19.86 1.11
N SER A 317 -7.74 19.90 1.95
CA SER A 317 -6.40 20.40 1.61
C SER A 317 -5.42 19.24 1.40
N THR A 318 -4.45 19.42 0.50
CA THR A 318 -3.44 18.39 0.19
C THR A 318 -2.31 18.27 1.23
N VAL A 319 -2.30 19.14 2.24
CA VAL A 319 -1.27 19.19 3.28
C VAL A 319 -1.93 18.91 4.63
N GLY A 320 -1.76 17.69 5.14
CA GLY A 320 -2.31 17.28 6.44
C GLY A 320 -1.57 17.91 7.62
N THR A 321 -2.19 17.89 8.81
CA THR A 321 -1.58 18.41 10.04
C THR A 321 -0.53 17.43 10.59
N PRO A 322 0.63 17.91 11.10
CA PRO A 322 1.69 17.07 11.65
C PRO A 322 1.38 16.49 13.04
N ASP A 323 0.12 16.41 13.45
CA ASP A 323 -0.32 16.17 14.83
C ASP A 323 0.21 14.85 15.44
N TYR A 324 0.41 13.83 14.60
CA TYR A 324 0.81 12.47 15.01
C TYR A 324 2.29 12.18 14.74
N ILE A 325 3.05 13.15 14.21
CA ILE A 325 4.44 12.93 13.77
C ILE A 325 5.37 12.93 14.99
N ALA A 326 6.25 11.93 15.05
CA ALA A 326 7.26 11.83 16.09
C ALA A 326 8.35 12.92 15.98
N PRO A 327 8.90 13.41 17.11
CA PRO A 327 9.88 14.50 17.11
C PRO A 327 11.16 14.14 16.35
N GLU A 328 11.62 12.89 16.42
CA GLU A 328 12.81 12.41 15.68
C GLU A 328 12.62 12.42 14.16
N VAL A 329 11.38 12.24 13.68
CA VAL A 329 11.03 12.32 12.25
C VAL A 329 11.13 13.78 11.79
N LEU A 330 10.63 14.73 12.59
CA LEU A 330 10.75 16.17 12.30
C LEU A 330 12.22 16.65 12.33
N LEU A 331 13.01 16.14 13.28
CA LEU A 331 14.41 16.52 13.46
C LEU A 331 15.37 15.83 12.48
N LYS A 332 14.88 14.89 11.65
CA LYS A 332 15.67 14.14 10.66
C LYS A 332 16.91 13.44 11.26
N LYS A 333 16.84 12.99 12.52
CA LYS A 333 17.98 12.38 13.24
C LYS A 333 18.22 10.89 12.92
N GLY A 334 17.60 10.38 11.86
CA GLY A 334 17.37 8.94 11.72
C GLY A 334 16.26 8.49 12.66
N TYR A 335 15.45 7.54 12.22
CA TYR A 335 14.34 6.99 12.98
C TYR A 335 14.09 5.54 12.52
N GLY A 336 13.61 4.71 13.43
CA GLY A 336 13.21 3.32 13.18
C GLY A 336 11.71 3.10 13.38
N MET A 337 11.35 1.87 13.77
CA MET A 337 9.98 1.43 14.02
C MET A 337 9.30 2.18 15.18
N GLU A 338 10.10 2.70 16.11
CA GLU A 338 9.63 3.37 17.32
C GLU A 338 8.78 4.62 17.07
N CYS A 339 8.87 5.23 15.89
CA CYS A 339 8.11 6.44 15.57
C CYS A 339 6.61 6.15 15.44
N ASP A 340 6.23 4.93 15.03
CA ASP A 340 4.82 4.51 14.95
C ASP A 340 4.19 4.41 16.36
N TRP A 341 4.97 4.05 17.38
CA TRP A 341 4.52 4.01 18.77
C TRP A 341 4.29 5.41 19.37
N TRP A 342 5.01 6.42 18.90
CA TRP A 342 4.69 7.82 19.25
C TRP A 342 3.33 8.22 18.70
N SER A 343 3.07 7.91 17.43
CA SER A 343 1.78 8.18 16.80
C SER A 343 0.63 7.48 17.52
N LEU A 344 0.83 6.23 17.96
CA LEU A 344 -0.13 5.52 18.81
C LEU A 344 -0.45 6.29 20.11
N GLY A 345 0.57 6.83 20.79
CA GLY A 345 0.39 7.64 22.00
C GLY A 345 -0.40 8.94 21.74
N ALA A 346 -0.17 9.57 20.59
CA ALA A 346 -0.90 10.77 20.19
C ALA A 346 -2.37 10.47 19.86
N ILE A 347 -2.63 9.34 19.19
CA ILE A 347 -3.99 8.85 18.88
C ILE A 347 -4.72 8.45 20.17
N MET A 348 -4.07 7.74 21.09
CA MET A 348 -4.66 7.39 22.38
C MET A 348 -5.04 8.63 23.17
N TYR A 349 -4.19 9.66 23.19
CA TYR A 349 -4.51 10.94 23.81
C TYR A 349 -5.75 11.56 23.15
N GLU A 350 -5.81 11.61 21.81
CA GLU A 350 -6.94 12.17 21.09
C GLU A 350 -8.24 11.41 21.35
N MET A 351 -8.21 10.07 21.37
CA MET A 351 -9.37 9.26 21.71
C MET A 351 -9.94 9.63 23.08
N LEU A 352 -9.08 9.88 24.07
CA LEU A 352 -9.50 10.10 25.45
C LEU A 352 -9.79 11.58 25.78
N VAL A 353 -9.14 12.52 25.09
CA VAL A 353 -9.21 13.96 25.37
C VAL A 353 -10.04 14.73 24.33
N GLY A 354 -10.17 14.17 23.13
CA GLY A 354 -10.95 14.68 22.00
C GLY A 354 -10.17 15.51 20.99
N TYR A 355 -8.91 15.82 21.25
CA TYR A 355 -8.03 16.51 20.29
C TYR A 355 -6.58 16.07 20.46
N PRO A 356 -5.71 16.21 19.44
CA PRO A 356 -4.31 15.79 19.53
C PRO A 356 -3.51 16.57 20.59
N PRO A 357 -2.53 15.95 21.26
CA PRO A 357 -1.84 16.54 22.42
C PRO A 357 -1.06 17.83 22.09
N PHE A 358 -0.64 17.99 20.83
CA PHE A 358 0.19 19.12 20.39
C PHE A 358 -0.53 20.04 19.40
N TYR A 359 -1.85 19.91 19.30
CA TYR A 359 -2.66 20.66 18.34
C TYR A 359 -2.44 22.19 18.44
N SER A 360 -2.36 22.84 17.29
CA SER A 360 -2.32 24.30 17.13
C SER A 360 -2.95 24.71 15.80
N ASP A 361 -3.36 25.97 15.72
CA ASP A 361 -3.99 26.55 14.53
C ASP A 361 -3.03 26.56 13.32
N GLU A 362 -1.72 26.70 13.58
CA GLU A 362 -0.67 26.71 12.56
C GLU A 362 0.19 25.43 12.62
N PRO A 363 0.40 24.71 11.50
CA PRO A 363 1.20 23.47 11.47
C PRO A 363 2.62 23.63 12.04
N MET A 364 3.27 24.76 11.78
CA MET A 364 4.61 25.03 12.32
C MET A 364 4.62 25.21 13.84
N SER A 365 3.51 25.72 14.42
CA SER A 365 3.34 25.79 15.87
C SER A 365 3.16 24.39 16.46
N THR A 366 2.37 23.53 15.81
CA THR A 366 2.25 22.11 16.16
C THR A 366 3.63 21.43 16.17
N CYS A 367 4.43 21.59 15.10
CA CYS A 367 5.80 21.07 15.05
C CYS A 367 6.67 21.57 16.22
N ARG A 368 6.60 22.86 16.57
CA ARG A 368 7.35 23.42 17.71
C ARG A 368 6.90 22.81 19.04
N LYS A 369 5.60 22.57 19.23
CA LYS A 369 5.08 21.89 20.42
C LYS A 369 5.54 20.44 20.49
N ILE A 370 5.53 19.71 19.38
CA ILE A 370 6.04 18.33 19.28
C ILE A 370 7.52 18.26 19.65
N VAL A 371 8.37 19.12 19.08
CA VAL A 371 9.81 19.14 19.40
C VAL A 371 10.04 19.47 20.88
N ASN A 372 9.19 20.32 21.48
CA ASN A 372 9.23 20.70 22.89
C ASN A 372 8.17 19.97 23.73
N TRP A 373 7.88 18.71 23.40
CA TRP A 373 6.78 17.95 24.00
C TRP A 373 6.82 17.93 25.52
N LYS A 374 8.01 17.88 26.14
CA LYS A 374 8.20 17.84 27.60
C LYS A 374 7.51 18.98 28.34
N THR A 375 7.41 20.16 27.72
CA THR A 375 6.77 21.34 28.32
C THR A 375 5.34 21.57 27.84
N HIS A 376 4.92 20.87 26.78
CA HIS A 376 3.64 21.07 26.10
C HIS A 376 2.64 19.92 26.28
N LEU A 377 3.10 18.72 26.60
CA LEU A 377 2.21 17.61 26.95
C LEU A 377 1.54 17.92 28.29
N LYS A 378 0.22 18.14 28.26
CA LYS A 378 -0.59 18.47 29.42
C LYS A 378 -1.91 17.75 29.31
N PHE A 379 -2.40 17.24 30.44
CA PHE A 379 -3.70 16.56 30.50
C PHE A 379 -4.72 17.53 31.10
N PRO A 380 -5.84 17.82 30.41
CA PRO A 380 -6.94 18.59 31.00
C PRO A 380 -7.55 17.83 32.17
N GLU A 381 -7.90 18.54 33.25
CA GLU A 381 -8.50 17.93 34.44
C GLU A 381 -9.89 17.36 34.13
N GLU A 382 -10.58 17.98 33.17
CA GLU A 382 -11.93 17.64 32.73
C GLU A 382 -12.00 16.26 32.05
N ALA A 383 -10.90 15.78 31.46
CA ALA A 383 -10.85 14.47 30.81
C ALA A 383 -10.87 13.28 31.79
N ARG A 384 -10.61 13.51 33.09
CA ARG A 384 -10.70 12.49 34.17
C ARG A 384 -9.99 11.16 33.89
N LEU A 385 -8.85 11.20 33.21
CA LEU A 385 -8.09 10.00 32.83
C LEU A 385 -7.50 9.28 34.04
N SER A 386 -7.52 7.96 34.00
CA SER A 386 -6.88 7.07 34.97
C SER A 386 -5.36 7.31 35.05
N PRO A 387 -4.73 7.03 36.21
CA PRO A 387 -3.28 7.06 36.34
C PRO A 387 -2.57 6.18 35.30
N GLU A 388 -3.14 5.02 35.01
CA GLU A 388 -2.60 4.03 34.07
C GLU A 388 -2.66 4.54 32.63
N ALA A 389 -3.76 5.21 32.23
CA ALA A 389 -3.86 5.84 30.91
C ALA A 389 -2.83 6.95 30.73
N LYS A 390 -2.66 7.80 31.76
CA LYS A 390 -1.66 8.88 31.74
C LYS A 390 -0.24 8.31 31.69
N ASP A 391 0.07 7.24 32.43
CA ASP A 391 1.38 6.59 32.39
C ASP A 391 1.68 6.02 31.00
N LEU A 392 0.72 5.30 30.39
CA LEU A 392 0.90 4.74 29.05
C LEU A 392 1.16 5.84 28.02
N ILE A 393 0.35 6.90 28.00
CA ILE A 393 0.55 8.04 27.09
C ILE A 393 1.91 8.67 27.31
N CYS A 394 2.32 8.92 28.56
CA CYS A 394 3.63 9.50 28.86
C CYS A 394 4.79 8.61 28.41
N ARG A 395 4.64 7.29 28.49
CA ARG A 395 5.68 6.34 28.08
C ARG A 395 5.73 6.09 26.57
N LEU A 396 4.66 6.40 25.83
CA LEU A 396 4.66 6.44 24.36
C LEU A 396 5.15 7.79 23.83
N LEU A 397 4.70 8.90 24.45
CA LEU A 397 5.07 10.26 24.10
C LEU A 397 6.33 10.72 24.84
N CYS A 398 7.42 9.97 24.67
CA CYS A 398 8.71 10.31 25.24
C CYS A 398 9.88 10.15 24.26
N ASN A 399 11.10 10.34 24.77
CA ASN A 399 12.33 10.13 24.01
C ASN A 399 12.44 8.66 23.56
N VAL A 400 12.96 8.44 22.35
CA VAL A 400 13.08 7.11 21.71
C VAL A 400 13.70 6.04 22.62
N GLU A 401 14.74 6.40 23.39
CA GLU A 401 15.50 5.45 24.20
C GLU A 401 14.69 4.86 25.37
N LEU A 402 13.66 5.58 25.82
CA LEU A 402 12.80 5.19 26.94
C LEU A 402 11.38 4.82 26.49
N ARG A 403 11.08 4.94 25.19
CA ARG A 403 9.75 4.72 24.64
C ARG A 403 9.36 3.26 24.72
N LEU A 404 8.15 2.98 25.20
CA LEU A 404 7.60 1.63 25.12
C LEU A 404 7.45 1.20 23.68
N GLY A 405 7.79 -0.06 23.39
CA GLY A 405 7.74 -0.62 22.05
C GLY A 405 9.07 -0.58 21.31
N THR A 406 10.08 0.14 21.84
CA THR A 406 11.45 0.15 21.28
C THR A 406 12.07 -1.25 21.30
N LYS A 407 11.78 -2.09 22.30
CA LYS A 407 12.21 -3.50 22.31
C LYS A 407 11.17 -4.46 21.72
N GLY A 408 10.09 -3.92 21.15
CA GLY A 408 8.98 -4.66 20.57
C GLY A 408 7.66 -4.45 21.31
N ALA A 409 6.56 -4.78 20.63
CA ALA A 409 5.20 -4.52 21.10
C ALA A 409 4.83 -5.19 22.43
N HIS A 410 5.55 -6.24 22.85
CA HIS A 410 5.32 -6.93 24.12
C HIS A 410 5.45 -5.99 25.34
N GLU A 411 6.31 -4.96 25.28
CA GLU A 411 6.43 -3.96 26.35
C GLU A 411 5.13 -3.15 26.52
N ILE A 412 4.47 -2.83 25.40
CA ILE A 412 3.19 -2.11 25.39
C ILE A 412 2.08 -3.04 25.88
N LYS A 413 2.04 -4.28 25.38
CA LYS A 413 1.01 -5.28 25.75
C LYS A 413 1.02 -5.64 27.23
N ALA A 414 2.17 -5.56 27.89
CA ALA A 414 2.34 -5.84 29.32
C ALA A 414 2.00 -4.64 30.22
N HIS A 415 1.65 -3.47 29.66
CA HIS A 415 1.35 -2.29 30.45
C HIS A 415 0.05 -2.49 31.27
N PRO A 416 -0.02 -2.06 32.55
CA PRO A 416 -1.20 -2.25 33.41
C PRO A 416 -2.50 -1.70 32.83
N TRP A 417 -2.43 -0.66 31.99
CA TRP A 417 -3.61 -0.13 31.31
C TRP A 417 -4.33 -1.15 30.41
N PHE A 418 -3.66 -2.21 29.96
CA PHE A 418 -4.25 -3.31 29.20
C PHE A 418 -4.63 -4.52 30.07
N GLU A 419 -4.71 -4.37 31.39
CA GLU A 419 -5.16 -5.45 32.27
C GLU A 419 -6.53 -5.99 31.82
N GLY A 420 -6.63 -7.32 31.70
CA GLY A 420 -7.84 -8.01 31.23
C GLY A 420 -8.00 -8.12 29.70
N VAL A 421 -7.09 -7.56 28.89
CA VAL A 421 -7.16 -7.69 27.42
C VAL A 421 -6.68 -9.07 26.95
N GLU A 422 -7.56 -9.80 26.26
CA GLU A 422 -7.23 -11.06 25.60
C GLU A 422 -6.69 -10.83 24.17
N TRP A 423 -5.39 -10.54 24.05
CA TRP A 423 -4.74 -10.16 22.79
C TRP A 423 -5.00 -11.11 21.60
N GLU A 424 -4.97 -12.42 21.82
CA GLU A 424 -5.17 -13.43 20.75
C GLU A 424 -6.61 -13.52 20.27
N LYS A 425 -7.58 -13.06 21.07
CA LYS A 425 -9.01 -13.11 20.77
C LYS A 425 -9.59 -11.73 20.45
N LEU A 426 -8.77 -10.68 20.41
CA LEU A 426 -9.27 -9.31 20.29
C LEU A 426 -10.16 -9.11 19.04
N TYR A 427 -9.77 -9.70 17.90
CA TYR A 427 -10.55 -9.69 16.65
C TYR A 427 -11.73 -10.69 16.61
N GLN A 428 -11.90 -11.52 17.64
CA GLN A 428 -13.03 -12.43 17.82
C GLN A 428 -14.04 -11.88 18.83
N MET A 429 -13.62 -10.93 19.66
CA MET A 429 -14.48 -10.25 20.62
C MET A 429 -15.43 -9.29 19.90
N LYS A 430 -16.56 -8.97 20.53
CA LYS A 430 -17.45 -7.94 20.02
C LYS A 430 -16.74 -6.57 20.06
N ALA A 431 -16.72 -5.87 18.94
CA ALA A 431 -16.12 -4.54 18.85
C ALA A 431 -16.79 -3.53 19.81
N ALA A 432 -15.99 -2.56 20.27
CA ALA A 432 -16.42 -1.52 21.19
C ALA A 432 -17.50 -0.59 20.56
N PHE A 433 -17.40 -0.33 19.27
CA PHE A 433 -18.40 0.39 18.50
C PHE A 433 -18.71 -0.38 17.22
N ILE A 434 -19.99 -0.63 16.96
CA ILE A 434 -20.46 -1.26 15.73
C ILE A 434 -21.04 -0.16 14.84
N PRO A 435 -20.47 0.09 13.66
CA PRO A 435 -21.00 1.09 12.74
C PRO A 435 -22.37 0.67 12.22
N GLU A 436 -23.25 1.65 12.04
CA GLU A 436 -24.49 1.43 11.32
C GLU A 436 -24.15 1.29 9.83
N VAL A 437 -24.60 0.21 9.20
CA VAL A 437 -24.39 -0.10 7.78
C VAL A 437 -25.67 -0.72 7.25
N ASN A 438 -26.35 -0.01 6.35
CA ASN A 438 -27.67 -0.39 5.85
C ASN A 438 -27.61 -1.36 4.67
N ASP A 439 -26.58 -1.22 3.82
CA ASP A 439 -26.39 -2.02 2.62
C ASP A 439 -24.90 -2.15 2.24
N GLU A 440 -24.60 -2.98 1.23
CA GLU A 440 -23.22 -3.29 0.79
C GLU A 440 -22.49 -2.10 0.14
N LEU A 441 -23.21 -1.06 -0.28
CA LEU A 441 -22.71 0.16 -0.91
C LEU A 441 -22.84 1.38 0.02
N ASP A 442 -23.21 1.16 1.29
CA ASP A 442 -23.54 2.24 2.22
C ASP A 442 -22.32 3.09 2.57
N THR A 443 -22.34 4.34 2.14
CA THR A 443 -21.28 5.32 2.36
C THR A 443 -21.53 6.27 3.52
N GLN A 444 -22.53 6.03 4.38
CA GLN A 444 -22.89 6.98 5.45
C GLN A 444 -21.76 7.24 6.46
N ASN A 445 -20.81 6.30 6.59
CA ASN A 445 -19.65 6.43 7.48
C ASN A 445 -18.46 7.14 6.82
N PHE A 446 -18.60 7.62 5.58
CA PHE A 446 -17.60 8.38 4.86
C PHE A 446 -18.00 9.85 4.73
N GLU A 447 -17.00 10.73 4.60
CA GLU A 447 -17.24 12.10 4.18
C GLU A 447 -17.81 12.13 2.75
N LYS A 448 -18.79 12.99 2.51
CA LYS A 448 -19.37 13.17 1.18
C LYS A 448 -18.47 14.10 0.38
N PHE A 449 -18.01 13.62 -0.77
CA PHE A 449 -17.23 14.41 -1.71
C PHE A 449 -18.16 15.01 -2.76
N ASP A 450 -18.03 16.31 -3.03
CA ASP A 450 -18.71 16.93 -4.17
C ASP A 450 -18.12 16.35 -5.47
N GLU A 451 -18.97 15.69 -6.25
CA GLU A 451 -18.60 15.22 -7.59
C GLU A 451 -18.45 16.42 -8.51
N ASP A 452 -17.24 16.96 -8.59
CA ASP A 452 -16.91 17.96 -9.59
C ASP A 452 -16.98 17.27 -10.97
N ASP A 453 -17.99 17.62 -11.77
CA ASP A 453 -18.43 17.01 -13.04
C ASP A 453 -17.36 17.03 -14.16
N SER A 454 -16.12 17.40 -13.84
CA SER A 454 -15.07 17.78 -14.79
C SER A 454 -14.05 16.68 -15.13
N GLN A 455 -14.21 15.43 -14.65
CA GLN A 455 -13.25 14.34 -14.97
C GLN A 455 -13.87 13.01 -15.44
N MET A 456 -15.11 13.00 -15.91
CA MET A 456 -15.66 11.90 -16.71
C MET A 456 -15.16 11.96 -18.16
N HIS A 457 -13.84 11.89 -18.38
CA HIS A 457 -13.33 11.59 -19.71
C HIS A 457 -13.47 10.09 -19.97
N THR A 458 -14.44 9.74 -20.81
CA THR A 458 -14.59 8.42 -21.42
C THR A 458 -13.26 7.96 -22.01
N PRO A 459 -12.81 6.72 -21.76
CA PRO A 459 -11.64 6.21 -22.45
C PRO A 459 -11.93 6.16 -23.95
N ASN A 460 -11.11 6.86 -24.74
CA ASN A 460 -11.07 6.66 -26.17
C ASN A 460 -10.78 5.18 -26.42
N LYS A 461 -11.74 4.47 -27.04
CA LYS A 461 -11.63 3.07 -27.43
C LYS A 461 -10.35 2.87 -28.23
N SER A 462 -9.30 2.35 -27.60
CA SER A 462 -8.16 1.80 -28.32
C SER A 462 -8.24 0.29 -28.24
N GLY A 463 -8.52 -0.31 -29.40
CA GLY A 463 -8.61 -1.75 -29.57
C GLY A 463 -7.30 -2.47 -29.24
N PRO A 464 -7.35 -3.81 -29.15
CA PRO A 464 -6.27 -4.58 -28.57
C PRO A 464 -5.07 -4.66 -29.54
N TRP A 465 -3.87 -4.54 -28.98
CA TRP A 465 -2.55 -4.76 -29.60
C TRP A 465 -1.95 -3.60 -30.42
N ARG A 466 -1.25 -2.70 -29.71
CA ARG A 466 0.19 -2.42 -29.88
C ARG A 466 0.54 -1.15 -29.13
N LYS A 467 1.49 -1.24 -28.19
CA LYS A 467 2.52 -0.21 -27.98
C LYS A 467 3.61 -0.78 -27.08
N MET A 468 4.84 -0.77 -27.60
CA MET A 468 6.06 -1.01 -26.84
C MET A 468 6.14 -0.07 -25.65
N LEU A 469 6.78 -0.54 -24.57
CA LEU A 469 7.17 0.21 -23.37
C LEU A 469 7.57 1.65 -23.71
N SER A 470 6.64 2.58 -23.49
CA SER A 470 6.94 4.00 -23.41
C SER A 470 8.06 4.19 -22.38
N SER A 471 8.99 5.11 -22.63
CA SER A 471 10.07 5.40 -21.67
C SER A 471 9.54 5.82 -20.29
N LYS A 472 8.26 6.20 -20.19
CA LYS A 472 7.58 6.59 -18.95
C LYS A 472 7.11 5.39 -18.10
N ASP A 473 6.92 4.21 -18.68
CA ASP A 473 6.38 3.02 -18.00
C ASP A 473 7.42 2.12 -17.35
N ILE A 474 8.72 2.36 -17.60
CA ILE A 474 9.82 1.57 -17.02
C ILE A 474 9.74 1.60 -15.47
N ASN A 475 9.31 2.72 -14.91
CA ASN A 475 9.23 2.94 -13.47
C ASN A 475 8.15 2.08 -12.78
N PHE A 476 7.17 1.57 -13.53
CA PHE A 476 6.04 0.78 -13.00
C PHE A 476 6.01 -0.65 -13.57
N VAL A 477 7.13 -1.12 -14.12
CA VAL A 477 7.28 -2.52 -14.56
C VAL A 477 7.08 -3.44 -13.36
N GLY A 478 6.25 -4.47 -13.56
CA GLY A 478 5.92 -5.43 -12.51
C GLY A 478 4.87 -4.94 -11.52
N TYR A 479 4.25 -3.77 -11.71
CA TYR A 479 3.19 -3.25 -10.81
C TYR A 479 2.00 -4.22 -10.68
N THR A 480 1.63 -4.89 -11.77
CA THR A 480 0.46 -5.78 -11.84
C THR A 480 0.61 -6.99 -10.92
N TYR A 481 -0.32 -7.13 -9.98
CA TYR A 481 -0.44 -8.24 -9.03
C TYR A 481 -1.88 -8.76 -9.03
N LYS A 482 -2.07 -10.07 -8.81
CA LYS A 482 -3.39 -10.68 -8.63
C LYS A 482 -3.27 -11.75 -7.56
N ASN A 483 -4.02 -11.60 -6.48
CA ASN A 483 -4.10 -12.60 -5.42
C ASN A 483 -5.08 -13.69 -5.86
N PHE A 484 -4.56 -14.84 -6.31
CA PHE A 484 -5.37 -15.94 -6.83
C PHE A 484 -6.09 -16.75 -5.75
N GLU A 485 -5.66 -16.65 -4.50
CA GLU A 485 -6.29 -17.38 -3.39
C GLU A 485 -7.56 -16.66 -2.93
N ILE A 486 -7.51 -15.34 -2.81
CA ILE A 486 -8.64 -14.52 -2.34
C ILE A 486 -9.68 -14.28 -3.46
N VAL A 487 -9.25 -14.06 -4.70
CA VAL A 487 -10.18 -13.82 -5.84
C VAL A 487 -11.00 -15.08 -6.20
N ASN A 488 -10.54 -16.28 -5.80
CA ASN A 488 -11.24 -17.53 -6.05
C ASN A 488 -12.09 -18.02 -4.86
N ASP A 489 -12.17 -17.25 -3.76
CA ASP A 489 -13.03 -17.58 -2.60
C ASP A 489 -14.52 -17.54 -2.99
N HIS A 490 -14.84 -16.81 -4.05
CA HIS A 490 -16.14 -16.85 -4.71
C HIS A 490 -16.08 -17.72 -5.98
N GLN A 491 -16.33 -19.00 -5.76
CA GLN A 491 -16.54 -20.06 -6.77
C GLN A 491 -15.32 -20.57 -7.54
N LEU A 492 -14.52 -21.40 -6.87
CA LEU A 492 -14.19 -22.71 -7.43
C LEU A 492 -14.32 -23.79 -6.33
N PRO A 493 -15.51 -24.37 -6.09
CA PRO A 493 -15.58 -25.66 -5.42
C PRO A 493 -14.83 -26.65 -6.31
N GLY A 494 -13.60 -27.02 -5.94
CA GLY A 494 -12.82 -27.85 -6.83
C GLY A 494 -11.41 -28.15 -6.37
N ILE A 495 -10.56 -27.17 -6.07
CA ILE A 495 -9.14 -27.53 -5.86
C ILE A 495 -8.92 -28.13 -4.47
N GLY A 496 -9.53 -27.54 -3.42
CA GLY A 496 -9.59 -28.16 -2.10
C GLY A 496 -10.49 -29.41 -2.06
N ASN A 497 -11.58 -29.40 -2.82
CA ASN A 497 -12.56 -30.50 -2.84
C ASN A 497 -12.13 -31.73 -3.68
N ILE A 498 -11.19 -31.59 -4.61
CA ILE A 498 -10.54 -32.74 -5.26
C ILE A 498 -9.63 -33.48 -4.25
N LEU A 499 -9.20 -32.80 -3.18
CA LEU A 499 -8.43 -33.42 -2.09
C LEU A 499 -9.30 -33.85 -0.90
N SER A 500 -10.55 -33.39 -0.78
CA SER A 500 -11.45 -33.68 0.36
C SER A 500 -12.75 -34.42 0.02
N CYS A 501 -13.07 -34.73 -1.24
CA CYS A 501 -14.19 -35.62 -1.57
C CYS A 501 -13.83 -37.10 -1.32
N SER A 502 -13.62 -37.44 -0.05
CA SER A 502 -13.92 -38.77 0.49
C SER A 502 -15.43 -38.87 0.68
N CYS A 503 -16.14 -39.32 -0.36
CA CYS A 503 -17.49 -39.86 -0.23
C CYS A 503 -17.56 -41.15 -1.04
N ILE A 504 -16.89 -42.17 -0.50
CA ILE A 504 -17.31 -43.55 -0.65
C ILE A 504 -17.60 -44.01 0.78
N ASP A 505 -18.82 -43.74 1.24
CA ASP A 505 -19.43 -44.58 2.26
C ASP A 505 -19.69 -45.93 1.60
N ILE A 506 -18.85 -46.92 1.92
CA ILE A 506 -19.22 -48.33 1.80
C ILE A 506 -19.37 -48.84 3.23
N ALA A 507 -20.54 -49.40 3.49
CA ALA A 507 -20.99 -49.99 4.75
C ALA A 507 -20.00 -51.02 5.34
#